data_AF-E3EJW3-F1
#
_entry.id   AF-E3EJW3-F1
#
_cell.length_a   1.000
_cell.length_b   1.000
_cell.length_c   1.000
_cell.angle_alpha   90.00
_cell.angle_beta   90.00
_cell.angle_gamma   90.00
#
_symmetry.space_group_name_H-M   'P 1'
#
loop_
_entity.id
_entity.type
_entity.pdbx_description
1 polymer ?
#
loop_
_entity_poly.entity_id
_entity_poly.type
_entity_poly.pdbx_seq_one_letter_code
_entity_poly.pdbx_strand_id
1 'polypeptide(L)'
;MIWIDLNGLYYDDLPEAYKRRIKGTLIQIEEYDIDDSMKFELFKRWNNGVALKPSQIRKAKMTYEMINFLASVKDLPHIQAGFTPKGLNSETQSDMVLKAMAVLLTDNNTALDNRALNKMLDENLFASESIEETQGVIDYVGDAFQILDEKTLAKSFGTSKTVSLLYVARTAKREGRSLEEFANWMNHFFVKDYSKSGFGSQSGTAKLESVRRRNEIILSHYRKHFAAAAA
;
A
#
# COMPACT_ATOMS: atom_id res chain seq x y z
N MET A 1 14.71 23.84 42.54
CA MET A 1 15.58 22.65 42.45
C MET A 1 14.72 21.46 42.83
N ILE A 2 14.42 20.58 41.87
CA ILE A 2 13.55 19.42 42.09
C ILE A 2 14.45 18.27 42.55
N TRP A 3 14.26 17.81 43.77
CA TRP A 3 14.99 16.69 44.36
C TRP A 3 14.17 15.43 44.12
N ILE A 4 14.66 14.51 43.29
CA ILE A 4 13.99 13.23 43.04
C ILE A 4 14.63 12.20 43.97
N ASP A 5 13.83 11.72 44.93
CA ASP A 5 14.18 10.66 45.87
C ASP A 5 14.24 9.31 45.14
N LEU A 6 15.39 8.64 45.20
CA LEU A 6 15.57 7.27 44.73
C LEU A 6 15.85 6.36 45.93
N ASN A 7 14.78 5.84 46.57
CA ASN A 7 14.87 4.94 47.72
C ASN A 7 15.63 5.50 48.94
N GLY A 8 15.42 6.78 49.28
CA GLY A 8 15.98 7.43 50.46
C GLY A 8 17.46 7.82 50.34
N LEU A 9 18.05 7.72 49.13
CA LEU A 9 19.40 8.17 48.83
C LEU A 9 19.35 9.25 47.75
N TYR A 10 20.20 10.27 47.89
CA TYR A 10 20.35 11.32 46.91
C TYR A 10 21.36 10.92 45.82
N TYR A 11 21.31 11.61 44.68
CA TYR A 11 22.30 11.42 43.61
C TYR A 11 23.74 11.54 44.12
N ASP A 12 23.97 12.44 45.07
CA ASP A 12 25.29 12.67 45.69
C ASP A 12 25.74 11.51 46.60
N ASP A 13 24.82 10.67 47.06
CA ASP A 13 25.13 9.49 47.86
C ASP A 13 25.49 8.26 47.00
N LEU A 14 25.31 8.35 45.67
CA LEU A 14 25.68 7.26 44.77
C LEU A 14 27.21 7.12 44.65
N PRO A 15 27.76 5.89 44.61
CA PRO A 15 29.16 5.67 44.29
C PRO A 15 29.58 6.34 42.97
N GLU A 16 30.80 6.89 42.92
CA GLU A 16 31.31 7.66 41.76
C GLU A 16 31.27 6.90 40.43
N ALA A 17 31.33 5.57 40.46
CA ALA A 17 31.16 4.74 39.28
C ALA A 17 29.75 4.86 38.67
N TYR A 18 28.70 4.89 39.50
CA TYR A 18 27.32 5.04 39.06
C TYR A 18 27.02 6.49 38.66
N LYS A 19 27.52 7.48 39.39
CA LYS A 19 27.41 8.90 39.00
C LYS A 19 28.00 9.16 37.63
N ARG A 20 29.21 8.64 37.36
CA ARG A 20 29.85 8.71 36.04
C ARG A 20 29.05 8.00 34.96
N ARG A 21 28.47 6.83 35.26
CA ARG A 21 27.62 6.11 34.32
C ARG A 21 26.35 6.90 33.97
N ILE A 22 25.69 7.51 34.96
CA ILE A 22 24.52 8.37 34.73
C ILE A 22 24.91 9.61 33.92
N LYS A 23 26.00 10.31 34.29
CA LYS A 23 26.50 11.49 33.54
C LYS A 23 26.95 11.16 32.12
N GLY A 24 27.48 9.96 31.90
CA GLY A 24 27.89 9.46 30.59
C GLY A 24 26.72 8.89 29.76
N THR A 25 25.54 8.74 30.36
CA THR A 25 24.35 8.30 29.63
C THR A 25 23.74 9.49 28.91
N LEU A 26 23.79 9.49 27.59
CA LEU A 26 23.06 10.45 26.78
C LEU A 26 21.57 10.10 26.85
N ILE A 27 20.80 10.82 27.68
CA ILE A 27 19.34 10.68 27.72
C ILE A 27 18.76 11.72 26.78
N GLN A 28 18.23 11.26 25.65
CA GLN A 28 17.42 12.08 24.76
C GLN A 28 15.96 11.95 25.20
N ILE A 29 15.35 13.07 25.59
CA ILE A 29 13.92 13.14 25.96
C ILE A 29 13.21 13.79 24.78
N GLU A 30 12.24 13.08 24.22
CA GLU A 30 11.38 13.57 23.15
C GLU A 30 9.95 13.58 23.65
N GLU A 31 9.30 14.74 23.56
CA GLU A 31 7.90 14.93 23.93
C GLU A 31 7.04 14.85 22.68
N TYR A 32 6.00 14.02 22.75
CA TYR A 32 5.06 13.81 21.66
C TYR A 32 3.64 14.03 22.18
N ASP A 33 2.86 14.83 21.45
CA ASP A 33 1.42 14.95 21.70
C ASP A 33 0.68 13.79 21.02
N ILE A 34 0.29 12.80 21.82
CA ILE A 34 -0.36 11.57 21.38
C ILE A 34 -1.50 11.19 22.34
N ASP A 35 -2.52 10.52 21.81
CA ASP A 35 -3.66 10.06 22.62
C ASP A 35 -3.28 8.93 23.59
N ASP A 36 -4.10 8.73 24.63
CA ASP A 36 -3.81 7.76 25.69
C ASP A 36 -3.82 6.30 25.21
N SER A 37 -4.57 5.99 24.13
CA SER A 37 -4.56 4.66 23.52
C SER A 37 -3.21 4.38 22.87
N MET A 38 -2.67 5.36 22.14
CA MET A 38 -1.36 5.29 21.52
C MET A 38 -0.24 5.25 22.57
N LYS A 39 -0.36 6.03 23.66
CA LYS A 39 0.59 5.96 24.80
C LYS A 39 0.65 4.56 25.39
N PHE A 40 -0.51 3.94 25.65
CA PHE A 40 -0.56 2.58 26.19
C PHE A 40 0.06 1.56 25.23
N GLU A 41 -0.23 1.67 23.93
CA GLU A 41 0.35 0.80 22.91
C GLU A 41 1.88 0.95 22.84
N LEU A 42 2.41 2.18 22.80
CA LEU A 42 3.84 2.45 22.77
C LEU A 42 4.54 1.97 24.04
N PHE A 43 3.97 2.27 25.21
CA PHE A 43 4.48 1.81 26.50
C PHE A 43 4.54 0.28 26.57
N LYS A 44 3.48 -0.41 26.11
CA LYS A 44 3.45 -1.87 26.03
C LYS A 44 4.52 -2.39 25.07
N ARG A 45 4.70 -1.77 23.90
CA ARG A 45 5.68 -2.21 22.89
C ARG A 45 7.11 -2.03 23.36
N TRP A 46 7.44 -0.88 23.96
CA TRP A 46 8.76 -0.60 24.51
C TRP A 46 9.13 -1.55 25.66
N ASN A 47 8.21 -1.80 26.59
CA ASN A 47 8.48 -2.66 27.74
C ASN A 47 8.50 -4.16 27.41
N ASN A 48 7.77 -4.60 26.36
CA ASN A 48 7.67 -6.00 26.01
C ASN A 48 8.44 -6.40 24.74
N GLY A 49 9.26 -5.49 24.18
CA GLY A 49 10.05 -5.76 22.98
C GLY A 49 9.23 -6.14 21.75
N VAL A 50 8.01 -5.61 21.61
CA VAL A 50 7.12 -5.95 20.50
C VAL A 50 7.61 -5.29 19.22
N ALA A 51 7.97 -6.11 18.23
CA ALA A 51 8.44 -5.63 16.93
C ALA A 51 7.36 -4.81 16.19
N LEU A 52 7.81 -3.82 15.42
CA LEU A 52 6.94 -3.07 14.52
C LEU A 52 6.34 -3.99 13.45
N LYS A 53 5.09 -3.71 13.07
CA LYS A 53 4.46 -4.40 11.94
C LYS A 53 5.17 -4.01 10.63
N PRO A 54 5.22 -4.89 9.62
CA PRO A 54 5.85 -4.56 8.34
C PRO A 54 5.32 -3.28 7.67
N SER A 55 4.01 -3.02 7.80
CA SER A 55 3.35 -1.79 7.34
C SER A 55 3.84 -0.54 8.06
N GLN A 56 4.08 -0.61 9.37
CA GLN A 56 4.63 0.49 10.17
C GLN A 56 6.08 0.78 9.79
N ILE A 57 6.88 -0.28 9.58
CA ILE A 57 8.25 -0.14 9.08
C ILE A 57 8.25 0.53 7.70
N ARG A 58 7.35 0.12 6.81
CA ARG A 58 7.19 0.76 5.49
C ARG A 58 6.80 2.23 5.62
N LYS A 59 5.81 2.55 6.44
CA LYS A 59 5.34 3.93 6.63
C LYS A 59 6.44 4.85 7.14
N ALA A 60 7.32 4.36 8.02
CA ALA A 60 8.48 5.12 8.49
C ALA A 60 9.52 5.43 7.40
N LYS A 61 9.52 4.69 6.29
CA LYS A 61 10.39 4.90 5.13
C LYS A 61 9.74 5.73 4.02
N MET A 62 8.44 6.02 4.12
CA MET A 62 7.72 6.80 3.12
C MET A 62 8.00 8.29 3.31
N THR A 63 8.02 9.02 2.19
CA THR A 63 8.00 10.48 2.23
C THR A 63 6.65 10.98 2.76
N TYR A 64 6.63 12.22 3.26
CA TYR A 64 5.39 12.87 3.71
C TYR A 64 4.33 12.91 2.59
N GLU A 65 4.75 13.19 1.36
CA GLU A 65 3.89 13.21 0.17
C GLU A 65 3.24 11.85 -0.08
N MET A 66 4.01 10.76 -0.05
CA MET A 66 3.48 9.41 -0.19
C MET A 66 2.45 9.06 0.90
N ILE A 67 2.74 9.42 2.15
CA ILE A 67 1.85 9.15 3.28
C ILE A 67 0.50 9.84 3.06
N ASN A 68 0.52 11.11 2.65
CA ASN A 68 -0.69 11.88 2.39
C ASN A 68 -1.44 11.36 1.16
N PHE A 69 -0.73 11.04 0.08
CA PHE A 69 -1.34 10.43 -1.10
C PHE A 69 -2.06 9.13 -0.75
N LEU A 70 -1.39 8.19 -0.09
CA LEU A 70 -1.99 6.91 0.33
C LEU A 70 -3.18 7.13 1.27
N ALA A 71 -3.09 8.11 2.18
CA ALA A 71 -4.18 8.47 3.07
C ALA A 71 -5.40 9.05 2.32
N SER A 72 -5.18 9.77 1.21
CA SER A 72 -6.26 10.35 0.40
C SER A 72 -6.98 9.31 -0.47
N VAL A 73 -6.26 8.30 -0.98
CA VAL A 73 -6.83 7.33 -1.92
C VAL A 73 -7.38 6.07 -1.25
N LYS A 74 -6.92 5.71 -0.04
CA LYS A 74 -7.34 4.48 0.64
C LYS A 74 -8.85 4.40 0.92
N ASP A 75 -9.50 5.57 1.03
CA ASP A 75 -10.92 5.69 1.39
C ASP A 75 -11.83 5.89 0.17
N LEU A 76 -11.27 5.89 -1.04
CA LEU A 76 -12.04 5.99 -2.26
C LEU A 76 -12.93 4.74 -2.46
N PRO A 77 -14.21 4.89 -2.88
CA PRO A 77 -15.14 3.77 -2.99
C PRO A 77 -14.63 2.62 -3.88
N HIS A 78 -13.97 2.94 -4.99
CA HIS A 78 -13.43 1.96 -5.92
C HIS A 78 -12.14 1.29 -5.41
N ILE A 79 -11.42 1.91 -4.47
CA ILE A 79 -10.26 1.31 -3.78
C ILE A 79 -10.73 0.37 -2.66
N GLN A 80 -11.82 0.72 -1.99
CA GLN A 80 -12.46 -0.10 -0.95
C GLN A 80 -13.35 -1.22 -1.52
N ALA A 81 -13.69 -1.15 -2.81
CA ALA A 81 -14.49 -2.15 -3.48
C ALA A 81 -13.84 -3.55 -3.37
N GLY A 82 -14.67 -4.57 -3.13
CA GLY A 82 -14.22 -5.95 -2.98
C GLY A 82 -13.57 -6.28 -1.63
N PHE A 83 -13.51 -5.33 -0.69
CA PHE A 83 -13.15 -5.60 0.71
C PHE A 83 -14.40 -5.81 1.57
N THR A 84 -14.34 -6.77 2.49
CA THR A 84 -15.37 -6.90 3.53
C THR A 84 -15.21 -5.79 4.58
N PRO A 85 -16.22 -5.47 5.40
CA PRO A 85 -16.06 -4.50 6.48
C PRO A 85 -14.90 -4.82 7.43
N LYS A 86 -14.61 -6.13 7.66
CA LYS A 86 -13.43 -6.57 8.42
C LYS A 86 -12.11 -6.37 7.68
N GLY A 87 -12.14 -6.36 6.35
CA GLY A 87 -10.99 -6.12 5.47
C GLY A 87 -10.71 -4.64 5.21
N LEU A 88 -11.64 -3.75 5.55
CA LEU A 88 -11.43 -2.31 5.61
C LEU A 88 -10.60 -1.95 6.87
N ASN A 89 -9.35 -2.40 6.91
CA ASN A 89 -8.36 -1.84 7.82
C ASN A 89 -7.50 -0.85 7.03
N SER A 90 -7.22 0.32 7.61
CA SER A 90 -6.56 1.43 6.92
C SER A 90 -5.22 1.11 6.23
N GLU A 91 -4.54 0.02 6.61
CA GLU A 91 -3.23 -0.34 6.06
C GLU A 91 -3.33 -1.27 4.83
N THR A 92 -4.39 -2.07 4.69
CA THR A 92 -4.50 -3.01 3.57
C THR A 92 -4.75 -2.30 2.23
N GLN A 93 -5.59 -1.27 2.19
CA GLN A 93 -5.81 -0.48 0.97
C GLN A 93 -4.53 0.30 0.61
N SER A 94 -3.89 0.92 1.60
CA SER A 94 -2.62 1.64 1.41
C SER A 94 -1.52 0.72 0.84
N ASP A 95 -1.41 -0.51 1.36
CA ASP A 95 -0.44 -1.50 0.89
C ASP A 95 -0.76 -2.00 -0.54
N MET A 96 -2.05 -2.17 -0.85
CA MET A 96 -2.51 -2.52 -2.20
C MET A 96 -2.15 -1.42 -3.22
N VAL A 97 -2.39 -0.16 -2.87
CA VAL A 97 -2.05 0.98 -3.74
C VAL A 97 -0.54 1.08 -3.91
N LEU A 98 0.25 0.97 -2.83
CA LEU A 98 1.72 0.95 -2.91
C LEU A 98 2.23 -0.16 -3.84
N LYS A 99 1.62 -1.35 -3.77
CA LYS A 99 1.95 -2.46 -4.69
C LYS A 99 1.60 -2.13 -6.13
N ALA A 100 0.47 -1.48 -6.37
CA ALA A 100 0.10 -1.02 -7.71
C ALA A 100 1.14 -0.01 -8.22
N MET A 101 1.50 1.01 -7.44
CA MET A 101 2.56 1.97 -7.77
C MET A 101 3.85 1.26 -8.19
N ALA A 102 4.27 0.24 -7.44
CA ALA A 102 5.49 -0.51 -7.74
C ALA A 102 5.41 -1.22 -9.10
N VAL A 103 4.25 -1.82 -9.42
CA VAL A 103 3.99 -2.44 -10.73
C VAL A 103 4.00 -1.40 -11.85
N LEU A 104 3.37 -0.24 -11.66
CA LEU A 104 3.35 0.82 -12.68
C LEU A 104 4.77 1.36 -12.93
N LEU A 105 5.51 1.68 -11.86
CA LEU A 105 6.85 2.24 -11.93
C LEU A 105 7.84 1.33 -12.66
N THR A 106 7.74 0.02 -12.41
CA THR A 106 8.67 -0.97 -12.98
C THR A 106 8.16 -1.61 -14.27
N ASP A 107 7.03 -1.14 -14.79
CA ASP A 107 6.34 -1.76 -15.93
C ASP A 107 6.20 -3.28 -15.76
N ASN A 108 5.60 -3.68 -14.63
CA ASN A 108 5.38 -5.08 -14.25
C ASN A 108 6.68 -5.90 -14.07
N ASN A 109 7.81 -5.25 -13.78
CA ASN A 109 9.09 -5.91 -13.49
C ASN A 109 9.49 -5.78 -12.01
N THR A 110 8.60 -6.17 -11.10
CA THR A 110 8.91 -6.16 -9.66
C THR A 110 8.25 -7.28 -8.88
N ALA A 111 8.87 -7.66 -7.78
CA ALA A 111 8.24 -8.46 -6.74
C ALA A 111 7.46 -7.53 -5.79
N LEU A 112 6.41 -8.06 -5.17
CA LEU A 112 5.54 -7.35 -4.24
C LEU A 112 5.66 -7.87 -2.79
N ASP A 113 6.76 -8.55 -2.49
CA ASP A 113 7.12 -8.90 -1.12
C ASP A 113 7.71 -7.69 -0.35
N ASN A 114 7.77 -7.81 0.97
CA ASN A 114 8.25 -6.72 1.83
C ASN A 114 9.68 -6.30 1.50
N ARG A 115 10.55 -7.21 1.05
CA ARG A 115 11.95 -6.89 0.75
C ARG A 115 12.02 -5.98 -0.48
N ALA A 116 11.31 -6.34 -1.55
CA ALA A 116 11.27 -5.55 -2.77
C ALA A 116 10.68 -4.16 -2.52
N LEU A 117 9.51 -4.07 -1.86
CA LEU A 117 8.87 -2.78 -1.57
C LEU A 117 9.74 -1.90 -0.65
N ASN A 118 10.35 -2.48 0.40
CA ASN A 118 11.24 -1.74 1.28
C ASN A 118 12.46 -1.21 0.54
N LYS A 119 13.04 -2.00 -0.37
CA LYS A 119 14.17 -1.55 -1.21
C LYS A 119 13.79 -0.34 -2.07
N MET A 120 12.61 -0.37 -2.70
CA MET A 120 12.13 0.75 -3.52
C MET A 120 11.88 2.02 -2.69
N LEU A 121 11.43 1.87 -1.45
CA LEU A 121 11.28 2.98 -0.50
C LEU A 121 12.66 3.53 -0.07
N ASP A 122 13.61 2.65 0.25
CA ASP A 122 14.97 3.04 0.65
C ASP A 122 15.71 3.77 -0.49
N GLU A 123 15.46 3.38 -1.74
CA GLU A 123 15.98 4.02 -2.95
C GLU A 123 15.16 5.25 -3.39
N ASN A 124 14.13 5.63 -2.64
CA ASN A 124 13.24 6.75 -2.92
C ASN A 124 12.65 6.76 -4.34
N LEU A 125 12.29 5.58 -4.86
CA LEU A 125 11.82 5.44 -6.24
C LEU A 125 10.40 5.98 -6.46
N PHE A 126 9.62 6.12 -5.39
CA PHE A 126 8.26 6.65 -5.44
C PHE A 126 8.25 8.19 -5.35
N ALA A 127 8.88 8.84 -6.33
CA ALA A 127 8.90 10.29 -6.47
C ALA A 127 7.51 10.87 -6.85
N SER A 128 7.37 12.20 -6.80
CA SER A 128 6.12 12.91 -7.09
C SER A 128 5.52 12.56 -8.46
N GLU A 129 6.36 12.40 -9.50
CA GLU A 129 5.92 11.97 -10.84
C GLU A 129 5.20 10.60 -10.81
N SER A 130 5.73 9.65 -10.04
CA SER A 130 5.13 8.32 -9.86
C SER A 130 3.80 8.40 -9.09
N ILE A 131 3.70 9.34 -8.15
CA ILE A 131 2.47 9.61 -7.40
C ILE A 131 1.40 10.19 -8.33
N GLU A 132 1.74 11.21 -9.12
CA GLU A 132 0.84 11.85 -10.08
C GLU A 132 0.35 10.86 -11.15
N GLU A 133 1.25 10.04 -11.71
CA GLU A 133 0.86 9.00 -12.67
C GLU A 133 -0.12 8.02 -12.01
N THR A 134 0.16 7.56 -10.79
CA THR A 134 -0.70 6.62 -10.09
C THR A 134 -2.06 7.24 -9.78
N GLN A 135 -2.10 8.49 -9.29
CA GLN A 135 -3.35 9.23 -9.04
C GLN A 135 -4.19 9.28 -10.31
N GLY A 136 -3.59 9.67 -11.43
CA GLY A 136 -4.32 9.76 -12.70
C GLY A 136 -4.85 8.41 -13.20
N VAL A 137 -4.21 7.29 -12.86
CA VAL A 137 -4.72 5.94 -13.19
C VAL A 137 -5.85 5.53 -12.24
N ILE A 138 -5.73 5.87 -10.95
CA ILE A 138 -6.78 5.66 -9.94
C ILE A 138 -8.04 6.43 -10.33
N ASP A 139 -7.91 7.70 -10.71
CA ASP A 139 -9.04 8.54 -11.13
C ASP A 139 -9.74 7.95 -12.36
N TYR A 140 -8.98 7.52 -13.37
CA TYR A 140 -9.54 6.88 -14.56
C TYR A 140 -10.35 5.61 -14.22
N VAL A 141 -9.87 4.79 -13.27
CA VAL A 141 -10.63 3.64 -12.77
C VAL A 141 -11.84 4.09 -11.95
N GLY A 142 -11.71 5.16 -11.16
CA GLY A 142 -12.79 5.75 -10.36
C GLY A 142 -13.94 6.32 -11.20
N ASP A 143 -13.63 6.88 -12.36
CA ASP A 143 -14.62 7.38 -13.30
C ASP A 143 -15.32 6.22 -14.02
N ALA A 144 -14.55 5.23 -14.50
CA ALA A 144 -15.12 4.01 -15.08
C ALA A 144 -15.99 3.23 -14.07
N PHE A 145 -15.63 3.27 -12.79
CA PHE A 145 -16.40 2.66 -11.70
C PHE A 145 -17.84 3.21 -11.62
N GLN A 146 -18.05 4.50 -11.92
CA GLN A 146 -19.39 5.10 -11.89
C GLN A 146 -20.33 4.55 -12.99
N ILE A 147 -19.76 3.95 -14.04
CA ILE A 147 -20.50 3.43 -15.21
C ILE A 147 -20.85 1.94 -15.00
N LEU A 148 -20.12 1.24 -14.12
CA LEU A 148 -20.24 -0.20 -13.96
C LEU A 148 -21.51 -0.61 -13.19
N ASP A 149 -22.09 -1.73 -13.60
CA ASP A 149 -23.15 -2.38 -12.83
C ASP A 149 -22.61 -2.97 -11.50
N GLU A 150 -23.50 -3.12 -10.52
CA GLU A 150 -23.16 -3.63 -9.18
C GLU A 150 -22.46 -5.00 -9.24
N LYS A 151 -22.86 -5.84 -10.19
CA LYS A 151 -22.29 -7.18 -10.39
C LYS A 151 -20.82 -7.12 -10.83
N THR A 152 -20.48 -6.20 -11.73
CA THR A 152 -19.11 -5.99 -12.20
C THR A 152 -18.27 -5.39 -11.09
N LEU A 153 -18.81 -4.39 -10.37
CA LEU A 153 -18.15 -3.81 -9.20
C LEU A 153 -17.76 -4.88 -8.17
N ALA A 154 -18.70 -5.74 -7.76
CA ALA A 154 -18.41 -6.78 -6.78
C ALA A 154 -17.34 -7.79 -7.24
N LYS A 155 -17.17 -7.98 -8.56
CA LYS A 155 -16.25 -8.98 -9.13
C LYS A 155 -14.89 -8.44 -9.54
N SER A 156 -14.79 -7.16 -9.88
CA SER A 156 -13.58 -6.55 -10.44
C SER A 156 -12.53 -6.19 -9.39
N PHE A 157 -12.95 -5.93 -8.14
CA PHE A 157 -12.06 -5.39 -7.13
C PHE A 157 -11.65 -6.41 -6.05
N GLY A 158 -10.55 -6.10 -5.37
CA GLY A 158 -9.90 -6.91 -4.33
C GLY A 158 -8.39 -6.86 -4.47
N THR A 159 -7.63 -7.11 -3.40
CA THR A 159 -6.19 -6.77 -3.30
C THR A 159 -5.35 -7.12 -4.54
N SER A 160 -5.39 -8.36 -5.02
CA SER A 160 -4.60 -8.78 -6.18
C SER A 160 -5.25 -8.46 -7.53
N LYS A 161 -6.57 -8.20 -7.56
CA LYS A 161 -7.28 -7.79 -8.77
C LYS A 161 -7.03 -6.31 -9.04
N THR A 162 -7.14 -5.47 -8.02
CA THR A 162 -6.96 -4.02 -8.13
C THR A 162 -5.55 -3.65 -8.60
N VAL A 163 -4.51 -4.34 -8.11
CA VAL A 163 -3.13 -4.14 -8.62
C VAL A 163 -3.03 -4.42 -10.12
N SER A 164 -3.56 -5.56 -10.58
CA SER A 164 -3.56 -5.92 -12.00
C SER A 164 -4.48 -5.03 -12.84
N LEU A 165 -5.62 -4.60 -12.28
CA LEU A 165 -6.57 -3.69 -12.92
C LEU A 165 -5.93 -2.32 -13.16
N LEU A 166 -5.26 -1.73 -12.16
CA LEU A 166 -4.57 -0.45 -12.31
C LEU A 166 -3.46 -0.53 -13.36
N TYR A 167 -2.75 -1.66 -13.45
CA TYR A 167 -1.75 -1.86 -14.50
C TYR A 167 -2.35 -1.83 -15.91
N VAL A 168 -3.50 -2.50 -16.13
CA VAL A 168 -4.19 -2.43 -17.43
C VAL A 168 -4.83 -1.07 -17.67
N ALA A 169 -5.38 -0.43 -16.62
CA ALA A 169 -5.95 0.91 -16.70
C ALA A 169 -4.92 1.94 -17.17
N ARG A 170 -3.66 1.85 -16.72
CA ARG A 170 -2.56 2.68 -17.24
C ARG A 170 -2.40 2.54 -18.75
N THR A 171 -2.43 1.30 -19.25
CA THR A 171 -2.35 1.03 -20.70
C THR A 171 -3.55 1.62 -21.43
N ALA A 172 -4.77 1.35 -20.95
CA ALA A 172 -5.99 1.85 -21.57
C ALA A 172 -6.05 3.39 -21.63
N LYS A 173 -5.66 4.06 -20.53
CA LYS A 173 -5.57 5.51 -20.45
C LYS A 173 -4.55 6.06 -21.46
N ARG A 174 -3.36 5.45 -21.56
CA ARG A 174 -2.31 5.86 -22.52
C ARG A 174 -2.74 5.65 -23.98
N GLU A 175 -3.53 4.62 -24.24
CA GLU A 175 -4.12 4.35 -25.56
C GLU A 175 -5.33 5.26 -25.87
N GLY A 176 -5.73 6.14 -24.94
CA GLY A 176 -6.84 7.08 -25.15
C GLY A 176 -8.21 6.41 -25.17
N ARG A 177 -8.37 5.25 -24.51
CA ARG A 177 -9.68 4.59 -24.42
C ARG A 177 -10.67 5.44 -23.63
N SER A 178 -11.91 5.45 -24.11
CA SER A 178 -13.03 6.04 -23.39
C SER A 178 -13.35 5.24 -22.12
N LEU A 179 -14.01 5.89 -21.17
CA LEU A 179 -14.44 5.28 -19.91
C LEU A 179 -15.43 4.13 -20.18
N GLU A 180 -16.30 4.29 -21.17
CA GLU A 180 -17.30 3.31 -21.59
C GLU A 180 -16.65 2.08 -22.21
N GLU A 181 -15.67 2.26 -23.10
CA GLU A 181 -14.90 1.14 -23.66
C GLU A 181 -14.21 0.33 -22.56
N PHE A 182 -13.55 1.03 -21.62
CA PHE A 182 -12.85 0.37 -20.53
C PHE A 182 -13.80 -0.32 -19.55
N ALA A 183 -14.92 0.32 -19.19
CA ALA A 183 -15.96 -0.28 -18.35
C ALA A 183 -16.58 -1.53 -19.00
N ASN A 184 -16.85 -1.48 -20.31
CA ASN A 184 -17.32 -2.64 -21.07
C ASN A 184 -16.29 -3.79 -21.06
N TRP A 185 -15.00 -3.48 -21.25
CA TRP A 185 -13.94 -4.48 -21.13
C TRP A 185 -13.86 -5.08 -19.71
N MET A 186 -13.99 -4.27 -18.65
CA MET A 186 -14.01 -4.76 -17.27
C MET A 186 -15.15 -5.76 -17.05
N ASN A 187 -16.36 -5.45 -17.55
CA ASN A 187 -17.48 -6.38 -17.52
C ASN A 187 -17.13 -7.69 -18.27
N HIS A 188 -16.57 -7.59 -19.46
CA HIS A 188 -16.18 -8.76 -20.26
C HIS A 188 -15.19 -9.64 -19.51
N PHE A 189 -14.11 -9.06 -18.98
CA PHE A 189 -13.07 -9.81 -18.29
C PHE A 189 -13.54 -10.37 -16.94
N PHE A 190 -14.05 -9.54 -16.04
CA PHE A 190 -14.33 -9.98 -14.66
C PHE A 190 -15.66 -10.71 -14.49
N VAL A 191 -16.60 -10.54 -15.43
CA VAL A 191 -17.92 -11.18 -15.34
C VAL A 191 -18.06 -12.34 -16.33
N LYS A 192 -17.67 -12.16 -17.60
CA LYS A 192 -17.90 -13.17 -18.65
C LYS A 192 -16.75 -14.18 -18.74
N ASP A 193 -15.51 -13.71 -18.74
CA ASP A 193 -14.35 -14.55 -19.07
C ASP A 193 -13.43 -14.88 -17.88
N TYR A 194 -13.74 -14.39 -16.68
CA TYR A 194 -12.84 -14.49 -15.52
C TYR A 194 -12.38 -15.93 -15.24
N SER A 195 -13.30 -16.89 -15.27
CA SER A 195 -13.00 -18.31 -15.04
C SER A 195 -12.21 -18.97 -16.18
N LYS A 196 -12.36 -18.46 -17.40
CA LYS A 196 -11.69 -18.98 -18.61
C LYS A 196 -10.32 -18.34 -18.84
N SER A 197 -10.10 -17.14 -18.30
CA SER A 197 -8.87 -16.36 -18.49
C SER A 197 -7.63 -16.98 -17.84
N GLY A 198 -7.80 -17.90 -16.88
CA GLY A 198 -6.70 -18.41 -16.06
C GLY A 198 -6.17 -17.42 -15.02
N PHE A 199 -6.73 -16.21 -14.92
CA PHE A 199 -6.33 -15.20 -13.93
C PHE A 199 -6.69 -15.63 -12.49
N GLY A 200 -7.88 -16.18 -12.31
CA GLY A 200 -8.37 -16.64 -11.00
C GLY A 200 -7.65 -17.87 -10.46
N SER A 201 -7.01 -18.67 -11.31
CA SER A 201 -6.30 -19.90 -10.92
C SER A 201 -4.82 -19.71 -10.60
N GLN A 202 -4.28 -18.49 -10.78
CA GLN A 202 -2.89 -18.21 -10.43
C GLN A 202 -2.68 -18.20 -8.92
N SER A 203 -1.66 -18.93 -8.45
CA SER A 203 -1.20 -18.91 -7.07
C SER A 203 0.01 -17.99 -6.90
N GLY A 204 0.12 -17.39 -5.71
CA GLY A 204 1.18 -16.43 -5.39
C GLY A 204 0.92 -15.03 -5.95
N THR A 205 1.10 -14.03 -5.11
CA THR A 205 0.82 -12.61 -5.45
C THR A 205 2.02 -11.69 -5.20
N ALA A 206 3.15 -12.25 -4.72
CA ALA A 206 4.30 -11.46 -4.27
C ALA A 206 5.59 -11.74 -5.05
N LYS A 207 5.81 -12.97 -5.54
CA LYS A 207 7.04 -13.30 -6.28
C LYS A 207 6.99 -12.69 -7.68
N LEU A 208 8.13 -12.18 -8.15
CA LEU A 208 8.29 -11.53 -9.47
C LEU A 208 7.57 -12.27 -10.60
N GLU A 209 7.87 -13.56 -10.80
CA GLU A 209 7.29 -14.36 -11.87
C GLU A 209 5.76 -14.53 -11.75
N SER A 210 5.24 -14.65 -10.53
CA SER A 210 3.80 -14.73 -10.29
C SER A 210 3.10 -13.41 -10.58
N VAL A 211 3.70 -12.29 -10.17
CA VAL A 211 3.20 -10.93 -10.42
C VAL A 211 3.15 -10.67 -11.92
N ARG A 212 4.28 -10.90 -12.60
CA ARG A 212 4.42 -10.76 -14.06
C ARG A 212 3.34 -11.52 -14.81
N ARG A 213 3.23 -12.81 -14.54
CA ARG A 213 2.26 -13.70 -15.20
C ARG A 213 0.83 -13.25 -15.00
N ARG A 214 0.45 -12.89 -13.77
CA ARG A 214 -0.91 -12.46 -13.45
C ARG A 214 -1.30 -11.19 -14.21
N ASN A 215 -0.40 -10.21 -14.21
CA ASN A 215 -0.59 -8.94 -14.90
C ASN A 215 -0.59 -9.12 -16.43
N GLU A 216 0.23 -10.03 -16.96
CA GLU A 216 0.25 -10.32 -18.39
C GLU A 216 -1.03 -11.01 -18.87
N ILE A 217 -1.63 -11.90 -18.07
CA ILE A 217 -2.90 -12.55 -18.43
C ILE A 217 -4.00 -11.52 -18.68
N ILE A 218 -4.18 -10.57 -17.75
CA ILE A 218 -5.22 -9.55 -17.87
C ILE A 218 -4.91 -8.56 -19.00
N LEU A 219 -3.64 -8.18 -19.17
CA LEU A 219 -3.19 -7.27 -20.24
C LEU A 219 -3.35 -7.89 -21.62
N SER A 220 -2.98 -9.17 -21.77
CA SER A 220 -3.20 -9.95 -22.99
C SER A 220 -4.69 -10.07 -23.33
N HIS A 221 -5.56 -10.26 -22.33
CA HIS A 221 -7.00 -10.26 -22.55
C HIS A 221 -7.50 -8.89 -23.04
N TYR A 222 -7.06 -7.80 -22.40
CA TYR A 222 -7.31 -6.43 -22.85
C TYR A 222 -6.90 -6.20 -24.31
N ARG A 223 -5.65 -6.50 -24.66
CA ARG A 223 -5.15 -6.31 -26.03
C ARG A 223 -5.96 -7.09 -27.05
N LYS A 224 -6.33 -8.34 -26.75
CA LYS A 224 -7.16 -9.17 -27.65
C LYS A 224 -8.56 -8.59 -27.83
N HIS A 225 -9.17 -8.08 -26.77
CA HIS A 225 -10.51 -7.49 -26.82
C HIS A 225 -10.55 -6.29 -27.79
N PHE A 226 -9.56 -5.40 -27.70
CA PHE A 226 -9.53 -4.20 -28.54
C PHE A 226 -8.86 -4.40 -29.90
N ALA A 227 -8.03 -5.43 -30.08
CA ALA A 227 -7.56 -5.83 -31.42
C ALA A 227 -8.69 -6.44 -32.26
N ALA A 228 -9.57 -7.24 -31.65
CA ALA A 228 -10.72 -7.83 -32.32
C ALA A 228 -11.82 -6.80 -32.67
N ALA A 229 -11.88 -5.68 -31.96
CA ALA A 229 -12.84 -4.59 -32.24
C ALA A 229 -12.39 -3.65 -33.38
N ALA A 230 -11.12 -3.72 -33.77
CA ALA A 230 -10.53 -2.92 -34.87
C ALA A 230 -10.50 -3.66 -36.22
N ALA A 231 -10.97 -4.91 -36.25
CA ALA A 231 -11.08 -5.75 -37.45
C ALA A 231 -12.56 -5.93 -37.83
#